data_AF-A0A8T5IBF8-F1
#
_entry.id   AF-A0A8T5IBF8-F1
#
_cell.length_a   1.000
_cell.length_b   1.000
_cell.length_c   1.000
_cell.angle_alpha   90.00
_cell.angle_beta   90.00
_cell.angle_gamma   90.00
#
_symmetry.space_group_name_H-M   'P 1'
#
loop_
_entity.id
_entity.type
_entity.pdbx_description
1 polymer ?
#
loop_
_entity_poly.entity_id
_entity_poly.type
_entity_poly.pdbx_seq_one_letter_code
_entity_poly.pdbx_strand_id
1 'polypeptide(L)'
;MNSQIRLVQDLQEMDDLTFIGHLENAKNKEQLFELYLRVILGGKVSPEFVNRIERIHLSRCLAANSALGLKILYLCTPEDSDIRRAIRQKWIPQCWQDFEQAEGEREATYVYFGTPQGSEVRRAVIQKLEKIEGRSDG
;
A
#
# COMPACT_ATOMS: atom_id res chain seq x y z
N MET A 1 4.30 -9.30 29.29
CA MET A 1 4.29 -10.03 28.00
C MET A 1 3.63 -9.11 26.98
N ASN A 2 4.36 -8.62 25.98
CA ASN A 2 3.90 -7.57 25.06
C ASN A 2 2.66 -8.04 24.28
N SER A 3 1.58 -7.26 24.31
CA SER A 3 0.33 -7.53 23.59
C SER A 3 0.53 -7.80 22.10
N GLN A 4 1.53 -7.16 21.49
CA GLN A 4 1.92 -7.35 20.09
C GLN A 4 2.53 -8.74 19.80
N ILE A 5 3.24 -9.35 20.75
CA ILE A 5 3.84 -10.69 20.57
C ILE A 5 2.74 -11.76 20.57
N ARG A 6 1.73 -11.58 21.43
CA ARG A 6 0.58 -12.50 21.54
C ARG A 6 -0.27 -12.47 20.28
N LEU A 7 -0.52 -11.27 19.74
CA LEU A 7 -1.27 -11.09 18.50
C LEU A 7 -0.61 -11.81 17.31
N VAL A 8 0.72 -11.73 17.19
CA VAL A 8 1.46 -12.42 16.11
C VAL A 8 1.38 -13.94 16.24
N GLN A 9 1.46 -14.49 17.47
CA GLN A 9 1.29 -15.92 17.72
C GLN A 9 -0.14 -16.40 17.43
N ASP A 10 -1.15 -15.67 17.92
CA ASP A 10 -2.56 -15.99 17.68
C ASP A 10 -2.89 -15.95 16.18
N LEU A 11 -2.30 -15.00 15.45
CA LEU A 11 -2.40 -14.94 14.00
C LEU A 11 -1.70 -16.12 13.34
N GLN A 12 -0.53 -16.57 13.79
CA GLN A 12 0.18 -17.70 13.18
C GLN A 12 -0.58 -19.03 13.29
N GLU A 13 -1.32 -19.25 14.37
CA GLU A 13 -2.02 -20.51 14.67
C GLU A 13 -3.46 -20.57 14.13
N MET A 14 -4.05 -19.46 13.69
CA MET A 14 -5.44 -19.37 13.23
C MET A 14 -5.69 -20.18 11.93
N ASP A 15 -6.81 -20.89 11.76
CA ASP A 15 -7.04 -21.61 10.49
C ASP A 15 -7.35 -20.66 9.30
N ASP A 16 -7.18 -21.16 8.08
CA ASP A 16 -7.35 -20.39 6.84
C ASP A 16 -8.77 -19.81 6.70
N LEU A 17 -9.82 -20.55 7.08
CA LEU A 17 -11.21 -20.12 6.93
C LEU A 17 -11.57 -19.01 7.91
N THR A 18 -11.17 -19.16 9.17
CA THR A 18 -11.36 -18.14 10.20
C THR A 18 -10.64 -16.85 9.82
N PHE A 19 -9.41 -16.94 9.33
CA PHE A 19 -8.66 -15.77 8.87
C PHE A 19 -9.34 -15.08 7.68
N ILE A 20 -9.82 -15.83 6.68
CA ILE A 20 -10.55 -15.27 5.54
C ILE A 20 -11.80 -14.51 6.02
N GLY A 21 -12.56 -15.09 6.96
CA GLY A 21 -13.70 -14.43 7.56
C GLY A 21 -13.33 -13.09 8.22
N HIS A 22 -12.20 -13.03 8.92
CA HIS A 22 -11.71 -11.77 9.49
C HIS A 22 -11.31 -10.75 8.42
N LEU A 23 -10.67 -11.19 7.33
CA LEU A 23 -10.22 -10.30 6.26
C LEU A 23 -11.39 -9.74 5.41
N GLU A 24 -12.39 -10.58 5.13
CA GLU A 24 -13.63 -10.18 4.46
C GLU A 24 -14.40 -9.15 5.30
N ASN A 25 -14.39 -9.29 6.63
CA ASN A 25 -15.10 -8.41 7.57
C ASN A 25 -14.25 -7.27 8.15
N ALA A 26 -12.98 -7.14 7.76
CA ALA A 26 -12.10 -6.08 8.25
C ALA A 26 -12.67 -4.70 7.87
N LYS A 27 -12.99 -3.89 8.89
CA LYS A 27 -13.65 -2.59 8.71
C LYS A 27 -12.67 -1.42 8.72
N ASN A 28 -11.43 -1.65 9.14
CA ASN A 28 -10.42 -0.60 9.27
C ASN A 28 -9.02 -1.06 8.85
N LYS A 29 -8.10 -0.09 8.82
CA LYS A 29 -6.75 -0.23 8.26
C LYS A 29 -5.83 -1.00 9.20
N GLU A 30 -5.99 -0.86 10.52
CA GLU A 30 -5.25 -1.67 11.51
C GLU A 30 -5.57 -3.16 11.38
N GLN A 31 -6.85 -3.53 11.29
CA GLN A 31 -7.27 -4.93 11.13
C GLN A 31 -6.69 -5.56 9.87
N LEU A 32 -6.64 -4.81 8.77
CA LEU A 32 -6.01 -5.26 7.54
C LEU A 32 -4.52 -5.48 7.73
N PHE A 33 -3.81 -4.49 8.28
CA PHE A 33 -2.36 -4.55 8.48
C PHE A 33 -1.94 -5.71 9.39
N GLU A 34 -2.66 -5.96 10.49
CA GLU A 34 -2.42 -7.10 11.38
C GLU A 34 -2.57 -8.44 10.65
N LEU A 35 -3.59 -8.58 9.80
CA LEU A 35 -3.79 -9.78 8.99
C LEU A 35 -2.68 -9.93 7.92
N TYR A 36 -2.20 -8.85 7.30
CA TYR A 36 -1.08 -8.89 6.34
C TYR A 36 0.24 -9.35 6.95
N LEU A 37 0.51 -8.96 8.20
CA LEU A 37 1.71 -9.39 8.90
C LEU A 37 1.77 -10.92 8.97
N ARG A 38 0.64 -11.64 9.04
CA ARG A 38 0.63 -13.11 9.00
C ARG A 38 1.16 -13.69 7.68
N VAL A 39 0.77 -13.10 6.55
CA VAL A 39 1.19 -13.53 5.20
C VAL A 39 2.67 -13.19 4.97
N ILE A 40 3.11 -12.03 5.44
CA ILE A 40 4.48 -11.52 5.27
C ILE A 40 5.47 -12.21 6.23
N LEU A 41 5.06 -12.56 7.45
CA LEU A 41 5.91 -13.16 8.49
C LEU A 41 6.07 -14.69 8.36
N GLY A 42 5.79 -15.27 7.20
CA GLY A 42 6.18 -16.65 6.88
C GLY A 42 5.32 -17.74 7.52
N GLY A 43 4.06 -17.46 7.85
CA GLY A 43 3.10 -18.52 8.16
C GLY A 43 2.93 -19.45 6.96
N LYS A 44 2.88 -20.77 7.17
CA LYS A 44 2.52 -21.73 6.11
C LYS A 44 1.07 -21.49 5.71
N VAL A 45 0.85 -20.72 4.65
CA VAL A 45 -0.47 -20.48 4.06
C VAL A 45 -0.67 -21.38 2.85
N SER A 46 -1.88 -21.91 2.68
CA SER A 46 -2.20 -22.75 1.52
C SER A 46 -2.21 -21.92 0.22
N PRO A 47 -1.93 -22.51 -0.97
CA PRO A 47 -2.06 -21.80 -2.23
C PRO A 47 -3.48 -21.26 -2.48
N GLU A 48 -4.50 -21.95 -1.97
CA GLU A 48 -5.90 -21.52 -2.10
C GLU A 48 -6.22 -20.30 -1.24
N PHE A 49 -5.62 -20.22 -0.05
CA PHE A 49 -5.65 -19.03 0.78
C PHE A 49 -5.01 -17.84 0.07
N VAL A 50 -3.81 -18.00 -0.51
CA VAL A 50 -3.15 -16.94 -1.28
C VAL A 50 -4.05 -16.45 -2.42
N ASN A 51 -4.58 -17.36 -3.24
CA ASN A 51 -5.49 -17.04 -4.34
C ASN A 51 -6.77 -16.29 -3.87
N ARG A 52 -7.26 -16.57 -2.67
CA ARG A 52 -8.47 -15.92 -2.14
C ARG A 52 -8.18 -14.52 -1.60
N ILE A 53 -7.05 -14.35 -0.91
CA ILE A 53 -6.55 -13.04 -0.49
C ILE A 53 -6.29 -12.15 -1.71
N GLU A 54 -5.64 -12.69 -2.75
CA GLU A 54 -5.41 -12.01 -4.03
C GLU A 54 -6.72 -11.55 -4.69
N ARG A 55 -7.76 -12.39 -4.71
CA ARG A 55 -9.07 -11.99 -5.26
C ARG A 55 -9.73 -10.85 -4.47
N ILE A 56 -9.68 -10.90 -3.13
CA ILE A 56 -10.21 -9.83 -2.29
C ILE A 56 -9.46 -8.52 -2.54
N HIS A 57 -8.13 -8.59 -2.65
CA HIS A 57 -7.33 -7.43 -3.01
C HIS A 57 -7.69 -6.88 -4.37
N LEU A 58 -7.73 -7.73 -5.39
CA LEU A 58 -8.02 -7.31 -6.75
C LEU A 58 -9.39 -6.61 -6.81
N SER A 59 -10.41 -7.16 -6.16
CA SER A 59 -11.72 -6.52 -6.03
C SER A 59 -11.64 -5.13 -5.38
N ARG A 60 -10.89 -5.00 -4.27
CA ARG A 60 -10.67 -3.71 -3.59
C ARG A 60 -9.84 -2.74 -4.43
N CYS A 61 -8.88 -3.22 -5.21
CA CYS A 61 -8.08 -2.42 -6.15
C CYS A 61 -8.95 -1.85 -7.27
N LEU A 62 -9.84 -2.67 -7.81
CA LEU A 62 -10.81 -2.25 -8.83
C LEU A 62 -11.78 -1.20 -8.26
N ALA A 63 -12.23 -1.39 -7.02
CA ALA A 63 -13.13 -0.45 -6.34
C ALA A 63 -12.45 0.84 -5.84
N ALA A 64 -11.14 0.82 -5.56
CA ALA A 64 -10.43 1.98 -5.03
C ALA A 64 -10.42 3.14 -6.04
N ASN A 65 -10.94 4.28 -5.62
CA ASN A 65 -11.04 5.51 -6.42
C ASN A 65 -10.37 6.71 -5.74
N SER A 66 -9.51 6.45 -4.74
CA SER A 66 -8.74 7.47 -4.03
C SER A 66 -7.27 7.09 -3.96
N ALA A 67 -6.39 8.10 -4.03
CA ALA A 67 -4.95 7.93 -3.89
C ALA A 67 -4.56 7.25 -2.56
N LEU A 68 -5.25 7.60 -1.46
CA LEU A 68 -5.03 6.97 -0.16
C LEU A 68 -5.40 5.48 -0.16
N GLY A 69 -6.53 5.11 -0.79
CA GLY A 69 -6.93 3.72 -0.94
C GLY A 69 -5.93 2.90 -1.76
N LEU A 70 -5.47 3.45 -2.89
CA LEU A 70 -4.46 2.83 -3.74
C LEU A 70 -3.11 2.69 -3.03
N LYS A 71 -2.68 3.69 -2.24
CA LYS A 71 -1.47 3.62 -1.43
C LYS A 71 -1.52 2.48 -0.42
N ILE A 72 -2.62 2.37 0.33
CA ILE A 72 -2.78 1.32 1.34
C ILE A 72 -2.70 -0.05 0.66
N LEU A 73 -3.46 -0.25 -0.42
CA LEU A 73 -3.43 -1.50 -1.17
C LEU A 73 -2.02 -1.80 -1.69
N TYR A 74 -1.31 -0.82 -2.24
CA TYR A 74 0.06 -0.98 -2.74
C TYR A 74 1.05 -1.42 -1.65
N LEU A 75 0.94 -0.87 -0.43
CA LEU A 75 1.80 -1.20 0.70
C LEU A 75 1.48 -2.58 1.31
N CYS A 76 0.21 -2.98 1.20
CA CYS A 76 -0.27 -4.25 1.73
C CYS A 76 -0.13 -5.41 0.74
N THR A 77 0.14 -5.14 -0.54
CA THR A 77 0.26 -6.18 -1.56
C THR A 77 1.72 -6.65 -1.70
N PRO A 78 2.00 -7.96 -1.82
CA PRO A 78 3.36 -8.47 -2.04
C PRO A 78 4.06 -7.81 -3.23
N GLU A 79 5.36 -7.55 -3.06
CA GLU A 79 6.12 -6.67 -3.96
C GLU A 79 6.08 -7.12 -5.42
N ASP A 80 6.17 -8.42 -5.65
CA ASP A 80 6.28 -9.05 -6.96
C ASP A 80 4.93 -9.49 -7.55
N SER A 81 3.81 -9.22 -6.88
CA SER A 81 2.52 -9.69 -7.37
C SER A 81 2.00 -8.85 -8.55
N ASP A 82 1.27 -9.52 -9.45
CA ASP A 82 0.59 -8.85 -10.57
C ASP A 82 -0.47 -7.85 -10.09
N ILE A 83 -1.04 -8.06 -8.90
CA ILE A 83 -1.98 -7.12 -8.26
C ILE A 83 -1.26 -5.82 -7.90
N ARG A 84 -0.06 -5.88 -7.31
CA ARG A 84 0.71 -4.67 -6.98
C ARG A 84 1.06 -3.89 -8.25
N ARG A 85 1.35 -4.61 -9.33
CA ARG A 85 1.56 -4.00 -10.66
C ARG A 85 0.30 -3.29 -11.16
N ALA A 86 -0.87 -3.92 -11.06
CA ALA A 86 -2.14 -3.33 -11.46
C ALA A 86 -2.51 -2.10 -10.61
N ILE A 87 -2.30 -2.13 -9.29
CA ILE A 87 -2.49 -0.98 -8.40
C ILE A 87 -1.60 0.17 -8.86
N ARG A 88 -0.31 -0.12 -9.12
CA ARG A 88 0.66 0.89 -9.55
C ARG A 88 0.25 1.54 -10.88
N GLN A 89 -0.21 0.75 -11.85
CA GLN A 89 -0.70 1.26 -13.14
C GLN A 89 -1.91 2.19 -12.98
N LYS A 90 -2.84 1.86 -12.08
CA LYS A 90 -4.00 2.70 -11.78
C LYS A 90 -3.65 3.97 -11.01
N TRP A 91 -2.65 3.92 -10.13
CA TRP A 91 -2.29 5.01 -9.24
C TRP A 91 -1.40 6.06 -9.89
N ILE A 92 -0.45 5.65 -10.75
CA ILE A 92 0.51 6.56 -11.40
C ILE A 92 -0.14 7.77 -12.10
N PRO A 93 -1.22 7.62 -12.89
CA PRO A 93 -1.85 8.76 -13.55
C PRO A 93 -2.35 9.84 -12.57
N GLN A 94 -2.93 9.42 -11.44
CA GLN A 94 -3.36 10.35 -10.40
C GLN A 94 -2.18 11.05 -9.74
N CYS A 95 -1.08 10.34 -9.50
CA CYS A 95 0.13 10.94 -8.96
C CYS A 95 0.74 11.99 -9.90
N TRP A 96 0.67 11.79 -11.23
CA TRP A 96 1.11 12.79 -12.20
C TRP A 96 0.25 14.05 -12.13
N GLN A 97 -1.08 13.91 -12.01
CA GLN A 97 -1.98 15.05 -11.81
C GLN A 97 -1.64 15.82 -10.54
N ASP A 98 -1.44 15.12 -9.42
CA ASP A 98 -1.05 15.76 -8.16
C ASP A 98 0.32 16.46 -8.27
N PHE A 99 1.28 15.89 -9.00
CA PHE A 99 2.60 16.48 -9.26
C PHE A 99 2.53 17.77 -10.09
N GLU A 100 1.70 17.77 -11.13
CA GLU A 100 1.49 18.93 -12.00
C GLU A 100 0.84 20.09 -11.24
N GLN A 101 -0.07 19.79 -10.31
CA GLN A 101 -0.77 20.78 -9.48
C GLN A 101 0.03 21.27 -8.27
N ALA A 102 1.08 20.54 -7.86
CA ALA A 102 1.92 20.97 -6.75
C ALA A 102 2.76 22.18 -7.17
N GLU A 103 2.59 23.35 -6.58
CA GLU A 103 3.34 24.56 -6.93
C GLU A 103 4.52 24.80 -5.97
N GLY A 104 4.36 24.40 -4.71
CA GLY A 104 5.35 24.64 -3.65
C GLY A 104 6.00 23.38 -3.07
N GLU A 105 7.01 23.61 -2.22
CA GLU A 105 7.77 22.55 -1.52
C GLU A 105 6.85 21.62 -0.73
N ARG A 106 5.87 22.19 0.00
CA ARG A 106 4.94 21.44 0.83
C ARG A 106 4.07 20.49 0.00
N GLU A 107 3.56 20.96 -1.13
CA GLU A 107 2.71 20.16 -2.02
C GLU A 107 3.55 19.09 -2.72
N ALA A 108 4.73 19.46 -3.23
CA ALA A 108 5.65 18.50 -3.82
C ALA A 108 6.06 17.41 -2.81
N THR A 109 6.30 17.77 -1.55
CA THR A 109 6.56 16.82 -0.46
C THR A 109 5.37 15.89 -0.22
N TYR A 110 4.15 16.42 -0.24
CA TYR A 110 2.94 15.59 -0.13
C TYR A 110 2.85 14.58 -1.28
N VAL A 111 3.12 15.00 -2.52
CA VAL A 111 3.16 14.12 -3.69
C VAL A 111 4.25 13.06 -3.55
N TYR A 112 5.43 13.40 -3.02
CA TYR A 112 6.53 12.45 -2.78
C TYR A 112 6.08 11.30 -1.87
N PHE A 113 5.44 11.62 -0.75
CA PHE A 113 4.92 10.61 0.17
C PHE A 113 3.68 9.90 -0.39
N GLY A 114 2.96 10.55 -1.29
CA GLY A 114 1.77 10.04 -1.97
C GLY A 114 2.03 9.28 -3.27
N THR A 115 3.29 8.95 -3.60
CA THR A 115 3.65 8.22 -4.83
C THR A 115 4.21 6.82 -4.56
N PRO A 116 3.96 5.85 -5.46
CA PRO A 116 4.57 4.53 -5.35
C PRO A 116 6.10 4.61 -5.43
N GLN A 117 6.76 3.78 -4.63
CA GLN A 117 8.22 3.74 -4.58
C GLN A 117 8.82 3.37 -5.95
N GLY A 118 9.97 3.98 -6.27
CA GLY A 118 10.67 3.77 -7.55
C GLY A 118 9.90 4.23 -8.78
N SER A 119 8.78 4.95 -8.64
CA SER A 119 8.03 5.52 -9.78
C SER A 119 8.77 6.69 -10.41
N GLU A 120 8.51 6.90 -11.70
CA GLU A 120 8.98 8.08 -12.43
C GLU A 120 8.46 9.38 -11.83
N VAL A 121 7.19 9.39 -11.41
CA VAL A 121 6.59 10.55 -10.72
C VAL A 121 7.42 10.91 -9.49
N ARG A 122 7.77 9.93 -8.64
CA ARG A 122 8.58 10.19 -7.45
C ARG A 122 9.95 10.77 -7.79
N ARG A 123 10.60 10.30 -8.87
CA ARG A 123 11.86 10.88 -9.36
C ARG A 123 11.68 12.33 -9.82
N ALA A 124 10.59 12.63 -10.54
CA ALA A 124 10.27 13.99 -10.98
C ALA A 124 9.99 14.93 -9.80
N VAL A 125 9.32 14.44 -8.76
CA VAL A 125 9.08 15.18 -7.51
C VAL A 125 10.38 15.54 -6.81
N ILE A 126 11.32 14.59 -6.68
CA ILE A 126 12.65 14.86 -6.10
C ILE A 126 13.35 16.00 -6.86
N GLN A 127 13.40 15.92 -8.19
CA GLN A 127 14.01 16.96 -9.02
C GLN A 127 13.33 18.33 -8.86
N LYS A 128 12.02 18.35 -8.60
CA LYS A 128 11.27 19.59 -8.37
C LYS A 128 11.62 20.19 -7.00
N LEU A 129 11.68 19.36 -5.95
CA LEU A 129 12.10 19.78 -4.61
C LEU A 129 13.53 20.33 -4.61
N GLU A 130 14.47 19.65 -5.27
CA GLU A 130 15.85 20.12 -5.44
C GLU A 130 15.91 21.50 -6.12
N LYS A 131 15.06 21.76 -7.11
CA LYS A 131 14.97 23.08 -7.77
C LYS A 131 14.37 24.16 -6.89
N ILE A 132 13.47 23.80 -5.98
CA ILE A 132 12.86 24.75 -5.03
C ILE A 132 13.89 25.12 -3.96
N GLU A 133 14.57 24.13 -3.39
CA GLU A 133 15.63 24.32 -2.39
C GLU A 133 16.85 25.07 -2.98
N GLY A 134 17.24 24.77 -4.23
CA GLY A 134 18.33 25.45 -4.93
C GLY A 134 18.00 26.86 -5.44
N ARG A 135 16.76 27.34 -5.27
CA ARG A 135 16.35 28.73 -5.59
C ARG A 135 16.43 29.66 -4.38
N SER A 136 16.88 29.19 -3.23
CA SER A 136 16.98 29.98 -2.00
C SER A 136 18.23 30.88 -1.90
N ASP A 137 19.11 30.90 -2.91
CA ASP A 137 20.36 31.70 -2.92
C ASP A 137 20.39 32.81 -3.99
N GLY A 138 19.28 33.52 -4.21
CA GLY A 138 19.18 34.66 -5.13
C GLY A 138 18.71 35.94 -4.47
#